data_AF-W9DRY7-F1
#
_entry.id   AF-W9DRY7-F1
#
_cell.length_a   1.000
_cell.length_b   1.000
_cell.length_c   1.000
_cell.angle_alpha   90.00
_cell.angle_beta   90.00
_cell.angle_gamma   90.00
#
_symmetry.space_group_name_H-M   'P 1'
#
loop_
_entity.id
_entity.type
_entity.pdbx_description
1 polymer ?
#
loop_
_entity_poly.entity_id
_entity_poly.type
_entity_poly.pdbx_seq_one_letter_code
_entity_poly.pdbx_strand_id
1 'polypeptide(L)'
;MFSKVPIDLSNIKKENIDKEILRAALMAELDAINLYEQMAGMTDNKEVSDVLLDVAKEEKTHIGEFQTLLLQIDQQQVDELEAGKKEVKEELGK
;
A
#
# COMPACT_ATOMS: atom_id res chain seq x y z
N MET A 1 -11.96 -5.15 5.07
CA MET A 1 -12.16 -4.54 3.75
C MET A 1 -12.94 -3.24 3.88
N PHE A 2 -12.28 -2.12 3.60
CA PHE A 2 -13.00 -0.85 3.51
C PHE A 2 -13.90 -0.87 2.27
N SER A 3 -15.22 -1.01 2.45
CA SER A 3 -16.19 -0.94 1.33
C SER A 3 -16.26 0.43 0.64
N LYS A 4 -15.51 1.41 1.14
CA LYS A 4 -15.40 2.75 0.58
C LYS A 4 -13.95 3.20 0.69
N VAL A 5 -13.29 3.37 -0.46
CA VAL A 5 -12.07 4.17 -0.55
C VAL A 5 -12.50 5.61 -0.21
N PRO A 6 -12.11 6.18 0.95
CA PRO A 6 -12.73 7.38 1.48
C PRO A 6 -12.07 8.63 0.90
N ILE A 7 -12.00 8.72 -0.43
CA ILE A 7 -11.43 9.90 -1.08
C ILE A 7 -12.57 10.74 -1.66
N ASP A 8 -12.88 11.80 -0.94
CA ASP A 8 -13.68 12.89 -1.47
C ASP A 8 -12.75 13.89 -2.18
N LEU A 9 -12.68 13.78 -3.51
CA LEU A 9 -11.87 14.67 -4.35
C LEU A 9 -12.50 16.06 -4.53
N SER A 10 -13.73 16.30 -4.05
CA SER A 10 -14.47 17.55 -4.33
C SER A 10 -13.78 18.81 -3.80
N ASN A 11 -12.95 18.68 -2.75
CA ASN A 11 -12.25 19.79 -2.11
C ASN A 11 -10.73 19.73 -2.28
N ILE A 12 -10.21 18.89 -3.20
CA ILE A 12 -8.78 18.73 -3.42
C ILE A 12 -8.34 19.63 -4.57
N LYS A 13 -7.22 20.35 -4.39
CA LYS A 13 -6.61 21.13 -5.47
C LYS A 13 -6.28 20.19 -6.63
N LYS A 14 -6.56 20.61 -7.86
CA LYS A 14 -6.36 19.81 -9.07
C LYS A 14 -4.94 19.21 -9.18
N GLU A 15 -3.93 19.96 -8.74
CA GLU A 15 -2.52 19.55 -8.72
C GLU A 15 -2.20 18.38 -7.76
N ASN A 16 -3.08 18.09 -6.80
CA ASN A 16 -2.89 17.01 -5.82
C ASN A 16 -3.73 15.75 -6.12
N ILE A 17 -4.64 15.81 -7.10
CA ILE A 17 -5.57 14.70 -7.38
C ILE A 17 -4.81 13.40 -7.66
N ASP A 18 -3.76 13.44 -8.49
CA ASP A 18 -2.98 12.25 -8.84
C ASP A 18 -2.27 11.65 -7.62
N LYS A 19 -1.78 12.51 -6.70
CA LYS A 19 -1.17 12.05 -5.44
C LYS A 19 -2.18 11.27 -4.60
N GLU A 20 -3.40 11.80 -4.47
CA GLU A 20 -4.45 11.18 -3.67
C GLU A 20 -4.95 9.88 -4.30
N ILE A 21 -5.06 9.82 -5.63
CA ILE A 21 -5.38 8.58 -6.35
C ILE A 21 -4.33 7.50 -6.06
N LEU A 22 -3.04 7.84 -6.15
CA LEU A 22 -1.96 6.88 -5.91
C LEU A 22 -1.90 6.43 -4.45
N ARG A 23 -2.14 7.33 -3.49
CA ARG A 23 -2.26 6.96 -2.08
C ARG A 23 -3.47 6.05 -1.82
N ALA A 24 -4.60 6.29 -2.48
CA ALA A 24 -5.76 5.38 -2.47
C ALA A 24 -5.40 3.98 -2.94
N ALA A 25 -4.70 3.92 -4.07
CA ALA A 25 -4.31 2.66 -4.68
C ALA A 25 -3.39 1.88 -3.74
N LEU A 26 -2.37 2.52 -3.17
CA LEU A 26 -1.50 1.93 -2.15
C LEU A 26 -2.28 1.40 -0.94
N MET A 27 -3.28 2.15 -0.45
CA MET A 27 -4.14 1.69 0.65
C MET A 27 -4.97 0.46 0.26
N ALA A 28 -5.49 0.42 -0.96
CA ALA A 28 -6.27 -0.71 -1.45
C ALA A 28 -5.42 -1.98 -1.56
N GLU A 29 -4.19 -1.87 -2.09
CA GLU A 29 -3.28 -3.02 -2.19
C GLU A 29 -2.88 -3.56 -0.81
N LEU A 30 -2.61 -2.67 0.16
CA LEU A 30 -2.33 -3.10 1.54
C LEU A 30 -3.51 -3.80 2.21
N ASP A 31 -4.75 -3.35 1.99
CA ASP A 31 -5.96 -4.04 2.49
C ASP A 31 -6.12 -5.41 1.82
N ALA A 32 -5.85 -5.52 0.51
CA ALA A 32 -5.90 -6.77 -0.24
C ALA A 32 -4.86 -7.79 0.26
N ILE A 33 -3.60 -7.36 0.46
CA ILE A 33 -2.54 -8.23 1.02
C ILE A 33 -2.98 -8.79 2.36
N ASN A 34 -3.40 -7.93 3.30
CA ASN A 34 -3.80 -8.35 4.63
C ASN A 34 -5.02 -9.30 4.58
N LEU A 35 -5.98 -9.02 3.69
CA LEU A 35 -7.16 -9.87 3.51
C LEU A 35 -6.79 -11.26 3.02
N TYR A 36 -5.98 -11.36 1.97
CA TYR A 36 -5.63 -12.64 1.37
C TYR A 36 -4.71 -13.45 2.28
N GLU A 37 -3.72 -12.83 2.93
CA GLU A 37 -2.87 -13.51 3.92
C GLU A 37 -3.70 -14.04 5.11
N GLN A 38 -4.67 -13.26 5.59
CA GLN A 38 -5.58 -13.70 6.66
C GLN A 38 -6.45 -14.89 6.20
N MET A 39 -7.07 -14.80 5.02
CA MET A 39 -7.89 -15.88 4.46
C MET A 39 -7.07 -17.16 4.24
N ALA A 40 -5.83 -17.02 3.77
CA ALA A 40 -4.91 -18.14 3.56
C ALA A 40 -4.58 -18.87 4.87
N GLY A 41 -4.50 -18.14 5.99
CA GLY A 41 -4.30 -18.71 7.32
C GLY A 41 -5.56 -19.28 7.99
N MET A 42 -6.74 -19.04 7.43
CA MET A 42 -8.03 -19.54 7.95
C MET A 42 -8.53 -20.82 7.28
N THR A 43 -8.05 -21.11 6.06
CA THR A 43 -8.50 -22.27 5.28
C THR A 43 -7.62 -23.50 5.54
N ASP A 44 -8.26 -24.66 5.70
CA ASP A 44 -7.57 -25.96 5.72
C ASP A 44 -7.30 -26.51 4.31
N ASN A 45 -7.89 -25.91 3.27
CA ASN A 45 -7.64 -26.31 1.88
C ASN A 45 -6.33 -25.69 1.37
N LYS A 46 -5.33 -26.55 1.14
CA LYS A 46 -3.99 -26.16 0.68
C LYS A 46 -4.01 -25.44 -0.67
N GLU A 47 -4.80 -25.90 -1.64
CA GLU A 47 -4.84 -25.28 -2.97
C GLU A 47 -5.37 -23.86 -2.90
N VAL A 48 -6.39 -23.63 -2.06
CA VAL A 48 -6.94 -22.28 -1.81
C VAL A 48 -5.91 -21.39 -1.11
N SER A 49 -5.22 -21.92 -0.09
CA SER A 49 -4.16 -21.19 0.62
C SER A 49 -3.02 -20.78 -0.32
N ASP A 50 -2.53 -21.72 -1.15
CA ASP A 50 -1.44 -21.47 -2.10
C ASP A 50 -1.81 -20.36 -3.09
N VAL A 51 -3.04 -20.38 -3.65
CA VAL A 51 -3.50 -19.34 -4.59
C VAL A 51 -3.64 -17.98 -3.89
N LEU A 52 -4.22 -17.93 -2.69
CA LEU A 52 -4.37 -16.68 -1.94
C LEU A 52 -3.00 -16.05 -1.63
N LEU A 53 -2.00 -16.84 -1.26
CA LEU A 53 -0.65 -16.35 -0.99
C LEU A 53 0.07 -15.87 -2.26
N ASP A 54 -0.18 -16.50 -3.40
CA ASP A 54 0.38 -16.04 -4.68
C ASP A 54 -0.27 -14.70 -5.11
N VAL A 55 -1.59 -14.58 -4.99
CA VAL A 55 -2.29 -13.30 -5.23
C VAL A 55 -1.77 -12.22 -4.27
N ALA A 56 -1.66 -12.50 -2.96
CA ALA A 56 -1.12 -11.54 -1.99
C ALA A 56 0.31 -11.09 -2.33
N LYS A 57 1.11 -11.95 -2.96
CA LYS A 57 2.45 -11.61 -3.44
C LYS A 57 2.40 -10.68 -4.64
N GLU A 58 1.47 -10.87 -5.57
CA GLU A 58 1.27 -9.97 -6.72
C GLU A 58 0.83 -8.57 -6.26
N GLU A 59 -0.04 -8.45 -5.27
CA GLU A 59 -0.44 -7.13 -4.74
C GLU A 59 0.74 -6.36 -4.11
N LYS A 60 1.75 -7.06 -3.57
CA LYS A 60 3.01 -6.42 -3.11
C LYS A 60 3.81 -5.83 -4.27
N THR A 61 3.71 -6.40 -5.46
CA THR A 61 4.27 -5.80 -6.68
C THR A 61 3.49 -4.54 -7.07
N HIS A 62 2.16 -4.57 -7.00
CA HIS A 62 1.34 -3.38 -7.28
C HIS A 62 1.63 -2.22 -6.33
N ILE A 63 1.92 -2.49 -5.05
CA ILE A 63 2.44 -1.46 -4.13
C ILE A 63 3.70 -0.80 -4.72
N GLY A 64 4.64 -1.60 -5.22
CA GLY A 64 5.86 -1.10 -5.85
C GLY A 64 5.58 -0.18 -7.05
N GLU A 65 4.63 -0.55 -7.90
CA GLU A 65 4.22 0.24 -9.07
C GLU A 65 3.63 1.61 -8.65
N PHE A 66 2.62 1.61 -7.77
CA PHE A 66 1.98 2.85 -7.33
C PHE A 66 2.92 3.73 -6.50
N GLN A 67 3.74 3.14 -5.63
CA GLN A 67 4.72 3.88 -4.85
C GLN A 67 5.74 4.56 -5.76
N THR A 68 6.21 3.87 -6.81
CA THR A 68 7.15 4.44 -7.77
C THR A 68 6.57 5.67 -8.46
N LEU A 69 5.32 5.60 -8.91
CA LEU A 69 4.63 6.75 -9.52
C LEU A 69 4.45 7.90 -8.51
N LEU A 70 4.07 7.60 -7.27
CA LEU A 70 3.86 8.63 -6.23
C LEU A 70 5.15 9.40 -5.95
N LEU A 71 6.28 8.69 -5.85
CA LEU A 71 7.58 9.30 -5.58
C LEU A 71 8.10 10.17 -6.73
N GLN A 72 7.63 9.96 -7.97
CA GLN A 72 7.97 10.84 -9.09
C GLN A 72 7.29 12.21 -8.99
N ILE A 73 6.14 12.31 -8.31
CA ILE A 73 5.33 13.54 -8.26
C ILE A 73 5.23 14.17 -6.86
N ASP A 74 5.71 13.49 -5.82
CA ASP A 74 5.62 13.94 -4.43
C ASP A 74 6.98 13.95 -3.71
N GLN A 75 7.76 15.02 -3.93
CA GLN A 75 9.10 15.15 -3.34
C GLN A 75 9.09 15.09 -1.81
N GLN A 76 8.07 15.66 -1.17
CA GLN A 76 7.94 15.58 0.29
C GLN A 76 7.83 14.12 0.75
N GLN A 77 7.10 13.27 0.02
CA GLN A 77 6.99 11.84 0.35
C GLN A 77 8.34 11.12 0.23
N VAL A 78 9.21 11.51 -0.70
CA VAL A 78 10.58 10.98 -0.81
C VAL A 78 11.40 11.34 0.42
N ASP A 79 11.38 12.61 0.81
CA ASP A 79 12.17 13.12 1.94
C ASP A 79 11.73 12.47 3.26
N GLU A 80 10.41 12.37 3.49
CA GLU A 80 9.84 11.74 4.69
C GLU A 80 10.08 10.22 4.75
N LEU A 81 10.17 9.52 3.60
CA LEU A 81 10.55 8.10 3.59
C LEU A 81 11.99 7.88 4.04
N GLU A 82 12.92 8.76 3.65
CA GLU A 82 14.30 8.69 4.14
C GLU A 82 14.41 9.08 5.61
N ALA A 83 13.65 10.10 6.04
CA ALA A 83 13.55 10.47 7.45
C ALA A 83 13.04 9.30 8.31
N GLY A 84 11.92 8.67 7.92
CA GLY A 84 11.36 7.52 8.64
C GLY A 84 12.32 6.32 8.70
N LYS A 85 13.08 6.04 7.63
CA LYS A 85 14.14 5.01 7.67
C LYS A 85 15.21 5.33 8.71
N LYS A 86 15.59 6.61 8.85
CA LYS A 86 16.58 7.05 9.83
C LYS A 86 16.02 6.98 11.25
N GLU A 87 14.78 7.41 11.47
CA GLU A 87 14.11 7.34 12.78
C GLU A 87 14.05 5.89 13.30
N VAL A 88 13.65 4.93 12.47
CA VAL A 88 13.62 3.50 12.86
C VAL A 88 15.01 2.98 13.26
N LYS A 89 16.07 3.40 12.55
CA LYS A 89 17.45 3.03 12.88
C LYS A 89 17.89 3.58 14.24
N GLU A 90 17.56 4.84 14.50
CA GLU A 90 17.85 5.49 15.78
C GLU A 90 17.09 4.83 16.94
N GLU A 91 15.78 4.57 16.78
CA GLU A 91 14.94 3.94 17.80
C GLU A 91 15.37 2.49 18.11
N LEU A 92 15.76 1.72 17.10
CA LEU A 92 16.15 0.32 17.26
C LEU A 92 17.65 0.14 17.54
N GLY A 93 18.44 1.21 17.49
CA GLY A 93 19.90 1.17 17.65
C GLY A 93 20.59 0.32 16.58
N LYS A 94 20.09 0.32 15.34
CA LYS A 94 20.58 -0.48 14.21
C LYS A 94 20.95 0.37 13.00
#